data_AF-A0A937AZF4-F1
#
_entry.id   AF-A0A937AZF4-F1
#
_cell.length_a   1.000
_cell.length_b   1.000
_cell.length_c   1.000
_cell.angle_alpha   90.00
_cell.angle_beta   90.00
_cell.angle_gamma   90.00
#
_symmetry.space_group_name_H-M   'P 1'
#
loop_
_entity.id
_entity.type
_entity.pdbx_description
1 polymer ?
#
loop_
_entity_poly.entity_id
_entity_poly.type
_entity_poly.pdbx_seq_one_letter_code
_entity_poly.pdbx_strand_id
1 'polypeptide(L)'
;MTRHKPEFLLCFVLLLLNFRLHAGSEPAPSIPADGFITFRMALALGVRPQDLSYMAYTYNDSRDIIGRYYTNRESGLITGCYMITPPEDHFEQHMLFEARIENGRLQILHTYRLLHGNYSCCWNNMYDGFQRIGDLFFVRYCTTGSAFCAGHTMFFRRVADLQEVNGVVAEMYSGEEEDMVTVSSRLQRRGDTLFLNYKWISYVWEDEDTPIPTDSAEFRVPFFFRNGQVTTPDSATMRQYWIDW
;
A
#
# COMPACT_ATOMS: atom_id res chain seq x y z
N MET A 1 29.24 21.47 -25.89
CA MET A 1 28.69 22.68 -25.24
C MET A 1 27.20 22.76 -25.51
N THR A 2 26.38 22.22 -24.62
CA THR A 2 24.92 22.43 -24.61
C THR A 2 24.54 22.63 -23.14
N ARG A 3 24.12 23.85 -22.82
CA ARG A 3 23.76 24.27 -21.46
C ARG A 3 22.50 23.54 -21.02
N HIS A 4 22.58 22.72 -19.97
CA HIS A 4 21.41 22.21 -19.27
C HIS A 4 20.72 23.36 -18.53
N LYS A 5 19.42 23.52 -18.77
CA LYS A 5 18.55 24.54 -18.17
C LYS A 5 18.33 24.25 -16.67
N PRO A 6 18.41 25.24 -15.77
CA PRO A 6 18.06 25.09 -14.36
C PRO A 6 16.61 25.55 -14.13
N GLU A 7 15.61 24.72 -14.43
CA GLU A 7 14.19 25.08 -14.19
C GLU A 7 13.39 24.07 -13.38
N PHE A 8 13.97 22.93 -12.98
CA PHE A 8 13.27 21.93 -12.16
C PHE A 8 13.24 22.23 -10.64
N LEU A 9 13.82 23.35 -10.20
CA LEU A 9 13.91 23.70 -8.78
C LEU A 9 12.67 24.42 -8.24
N LEU A 10 11.76 24.91 -9.09
CA LEU A 10 10.72 25.86 -8.67
C LEU A 10 9.40 25.21 -8.21
N CYS A 11 9.11 23.97 -8.63
CA CYS A 11 7.84 23.32 -8.29
C CYS A 11 7.78 22.76 -6.87
N PHE A 12 8.92 22.38 -6.27
CA PHE A 12 8.96 21.86 -4.90
C PHE A 12 8.89 22.97 -3.85
N VAL A 13 9.46 24.14 -4.17
CA VAL A 13 9.32 25.34 -3.34
C VAL A 13 7.84 25.75 -3.28
N LEU A 14 7.02 25.50 -4.31
CA LEU A 14 5.60 25.88 -4.30
C LEU A 14 4.68 25.01 -3.41
N LEU A 15 5.03 23.75 -3.16
CA LEU A 15 4.34 22.92 -2.15
C LEU A 15 4.67 23.38 -0.71
N LEU A 16 5.86 23.97 -0.52
CA LEU A 16 6.23 24.68 0.71
C LEU A 16 5.79 26.17 0.72
N LEU A 17 5.55 26.81 -0.43
CA LEU A 17 5.14 28.23 -0.54
C LEU A 17 3.64 28.47 -0.40
N ASN A 18 2.79 27.45 -0.60
CA ASN A 18 1.42 27.54 -0.05
C ASN A 18 1.40 27.59 1.49
N PHE A 19 2.54 27.30 2.15
CA PHE A 19 2.78 27.57 3.57
C PHE A 19 3.76 28.72 3.85
N ARG A 20 4.41 29.30 2.82
CA ARG A 20 5.41 30.38 2.95
C ARG A 20 5.03 31.60 2.13
N LEU A 21 3.89 32.20 2.45
CA LEU A 21 3.64 33.58 2.06
C LEU A 21 3.75 34.57 3.22
N HIS A 22 4.42 34.24 4.34
CA HIS A 22 4.91 35.25 5.28
C HIS A 22 6.41 35.04 5.51
N ALA A 23 7.20 35.96 4.95
CA ALA A 23 8.65 36.06 5.17
C ALA A 23 8.91 36.61 6.59
N GLY A 24 8.72 35.75 7.58
CA GLY A 24 9.32 35.86 8.91
C GLY A 24 10.22 34.65 9.12
N SER A 25 11.10 34.71 10.11
CA SER A 25 12.01 33.64 10.54
C SER A 25 11.28 32.42 11.14
N GLU A 26 10.18 31.98 10.52
CA GLU A 26 9.43 30.82 10.97
C GLU A 26 10.17 29.54 10.60
N PRO A 27 10.22 28.56 11.51
CA PRO A 27 10.80 27.26 11.23
C PRO A 27 10.16 26.67 9.98
N ALA A 28 10.94 25.93 9.19
CA ALA A 28 10.41 25.25 8.01
C ALA A 28 9.16 24.45 8.41
N PRO A 29 8.05 24.56 7.66
CA PRO A 29 6.81 23.90 8.01
C PRO A 29 7.08 22.39 8.16
N SER A 30 6.66 21.83 9.30
CA SER A 30 6.81 20.41 9.56
C SER A 30 5.95 19.62 8.60
N ILE A 31 6.53 18.63 7.91
CA ILE A 31 5.74 17.70 7.11
C ILE A 31 4.83 16.90 8.06
N PRO A 32 3.54 16.73 7.71
CA PRO A 32 2.65 15.85 8.46
C PRO A 32 3.25 14.45 8.68
N ALA A 33 2.86 13.81 9.79
CA ALA A 33 3.33 12.46 10.10
C ALA A 33 2.82 11.42 9.09
N ASP A 34 1.74 11.73 8.41
CA ASP A 34 1.09 10.92 7.40
C ASP A 34 0.31 11.83 6.45
N GLY A 35 0.16 11.40 5.20
CA GLY A 35 -0.55 12.19 4.22
C GLY A 35 -0.77 11.47 2.91
N PHE A 36 -1.48 12.16 2.02
CA PHE A 36 -1.81 11.67 0.69
C PHE A 36 -0.80 12.18 -0.34
N ILE A 37 -0.54 11.37 -1.36
CA ILE A 37 0.30 11.72 -2.50
C ILE A 37 -0.64 12.17 -3.61
N THR A 38 -0.46 13.39 -4.11
CA THR A 38 -1.20 13.86 -5.29
C THR A 38 -0.37 13.67 -6.56
N PHE A 39 -1.02 13.81 -7.72
CA PHE A 39 -0.34 13.81 -9.01
C PHE A 39 0.84 14.78 -9.06
N ARG A 40 0.66 16.02 -8.57
CA ARG A 40 1.72 17.02 -8.51
C ARG A 40 2.90 16.58 -7.65
N MET A 41 2.64 15.88 -6.55
CA MET A 41 3.69 15.35 -5.69
C MET A 41 4.48 14.27 -6.43
N ALA A 42 3.82 13.32 -7.10
CA ALA A 42 4.51 12.27 -7.85
C ALA A 42 5.39 12.82 -8.98
N LEU A 43 4.96 13.86 -9.71
CA LEU A 43 5.83 14.54 -10.68
C LEU A 43 7.10 15.12 -10.03
N ALA A 44 6.98 15.65 -8.81
CA ALA A 44 8.13 16.14 -8.06
C ALA A 44 9.06 15.01 -7.57
N LEU A 45 8.56 13.78 -7.45
CA LEU A 45 9.37 12.58 -7.23
C LEU A 45 10.13 12.13 -8.49
N GLY A 46 9.94 12.81 -9.64
CA GLY A 46 10.55 12.46 -10.91
C GLY A 46 9.77 11.42 -11.71
N VAL A 47 8.53 11.11 -11.32
CA VAL A 47 7.65 10.23 -12.11
C VAL A 47 7.30 10.94 -13.40
N ARG A 48 7.47 10.26 -14.53
CA ARG A 48 7.13 10.84 -15.83
C ARG A 48 5.60 10.91 -15.94
N PRO A 49 5.02 12.01 -16.46
CA PRO A 49 3.57 12.12 -16.61
C PRO A 49 2.92 10.93 -17.31
N GLN A 50 3.60 10.34 -18.30
CA GLN A 50 3.13 9.15 -19.03
C GLN A 50 3.14 7.85 -18.23
N ASP A 51 3.87 7.78 -17.11
CA ASP A 51 3.90 6.60 -16.25
C ASP A 51 2.75 6.62 -15.23
N LEU A 52 2.05 7.76 -15.08
CA LEU A 52 0.92 7.88 -14.17
C LEU A 52 -0.35 7.38 -14.85
N SER A 53 -1.30 6.88 -14.05
CA SER A 53 -2.53 6.23 -14.53
C SER A 53 -3.19 6.95 -15.70
N TYR A 54 -3.51 6.23 -16.78
CA TYR A 54 -4.26 6.76 -17.92
C TYR A 54 -5.63 7.30 -17.46
N MET A 55 -6.24 6.70 -16.43
CA MET A 55 -7.46 7.23 -15.81
C MET A 55 -7.22 8.53 -15.03
N ALA A 56 -6.04 8.72 -14.43
CA ALA A 56 -5.63 10.00 -13.85
C ALA A 56 -5.28 11.06 -14.92
N TYR A 57 -5.03 10.66 -16.17
CA TYR A 57 -4.75 11.58 -17.26
C TYR A 57 -6.03 12.13 -17.92
N THR A 58 -7.13 11.36 -17.89
CA THR A 58 -8.44 11.79 -18.39
C THR A 58 -9.24 12.63 -17.38
N TYR A 59 -8.97 12.50 -16.08
CA TYR A 59 -9.53 13.34 -15.02
C TYR A 59 -8.38 14.11 -14.36
N ASN A 60 -8.11 15.30 -14.88
CA ASN A 60 -6.83 15.97 -14.74
C ASN A 60 -6.86 17.06 -13.65
N ASP A 61 -7.18 16.69 -12.41
CA ASP A 61 -6.95 17.60 -11.28
C ASP A 61 -5.61 17.24 -10.63
N SER A 62 -4.68 18.19 -10.63
CA SER A 62 -3.39 18.04 -9.92
C SER A 62 -3.54 17.73 -8.41
N ARG A 63 -4.76 17.87 -7.87
CA ARG A 63 -5.17 17.53 -6.51
C ARG A 63 -5.60 16.07 -6.33
N ASP A 64 -5.74 15.31 -7.41
CA ASP A 64 -6.14 13.92 -7.34
C ASP A 64 -5.12 13.12 -6.56
N ILE A 65 -5.65 12.35 -5.60
CA ILE A 65 -4.87 11.50 -4.73
C ILE A 65 -4.52 10.25 -5.53
N ILE A 66 -3.26 9.85 -5.49
CA ILE A 66 -2.75 8.67 -6.21
C ILE A 66 -1.95 7.75 -5.28
N GLY A 67 -1.90 8.06 -3.99
CA GLY A 67 -1.13 7.30 -3.04
C GLY A 67 -1.17 7.87 -1.63
N ARG A 68 -0.37 7.27 -0.75
CA ARG A 68 -0.24 7.63 0.66
C ARG A 68 1.21 7.53 1.10
N TYR A 69 1.62 8.38 2.04
CA TYR A 69 2.93 8.33 2.67
C TYR A 69 2.83 8.44 4.19
N TYR A 70 3.89 7.99 4.86
CA TYR A 70 4.11 8.16 6.29
C TYR A 70 5.53 8.68 6.53
N THR A 71 5.66 9.57 7.51
CA THR A 71 6.93 10.13 7.96
C THR A 71 7.30 9.54 9.31
N ASN A 72 8.49 8.95 9.42
CA ASN A 72 9.08 8.62 10.70
C ASN A 72 9.70 9.89 11.30
N ARG A 73 9.17 10.35 12.44
CA ARG A 73 9.61 11.60 13.08
C ARG A 73 11.02 11.51 13.68
N GLU A 74 11.46 10.32 14.07
CA GLU A 74 12.78 10.12 14.68
C GLU A 74 13.87 10.11 13.61
N SER A 75 13.65 9.41 12.50
CA SER A 75 14.64 9.30 11.42
C SER A 75 14.48 10.33 10.31
N GLY A 76 13.34 11.00 10.22
CA GLY A 76 12.99 11.89 9.11
C GLY A 76 12.73 11.16 7.79
N LEU A 77 12.67 9.83 7.81
CA LEU A 77 12.38 9.02 6.61
C LEU A 77 10.91 9.14 6.24
N ILE A 78 10.66 9.25 4.93
CA ILE A 78 9.34 9.25 4.32
C ILE A 78 9.20 7.94 3.55
N THR A 79 8.20 7.14 3.88
CA THR A 79 7.88 5.89 3.17
C THR A 79 6.51 6.02 2.55
N GLY A 80 6.40 5.78 1.25
CA GLY A 80 5.14 5.97 0.53
C GLY A 80 4.89 4.92 -0.53
N CYS A 81 3.63 4.89 -0.97
CA CYS A 81 3.16 4.07 -2.09
C CYS A 81 2.24 4.92 -2.96
N TYR A 82 2.45 4.89 -4.27
CA TYR A 82 1.55 5.53 -5.23
C TYR A 82 1.33 4.65 -6.46
N MET A 83 0.21 4.88 -7.14
CA MET A 83 -0.17 4.16 -8.33
C MET A 83 0.49 4.75 -9.59
N ILE A 84 0.92 3.86 -10.48
CA ILE A 84 1.46 4.16 -11.82
C ILE A 84 0.76 3.25 -12.85
N THR A 85 0.62 3.66 -14.09
CA THR A 85 0.20 2.79 -15.20
C THR A 85 1.15 3.02 -16.36
N PRO A 86 2.27 2.29 -16.39
CA PRO A 86 3.27 2.46 -17.43
C PRO A 86 2.68 2.18 -18.81
N PRO A 87 3.06 2.95 -19.85
CA PRO A 87 2.47 2.82 -21.18
C PRO A 87 2.63 1.41 -21.77
N GLU A 88 3.69 0.69 -21.39
CA GLU A 88 4.02 -0.62 -21.95
C GLU A 88 3.17 -1.76 -21.37
N ASP A 89 2.70 -1.62 -20.13
CA ASP A 89 2.09 -2.73 -19.38
C ASP A 89 0.56 -2.69 -19.43
N HIS A 90 -0.06 -1.55 -19.74
CA HIS A 90 -1.52 -1.37 -19.82
C HIS A 90 -2.31 -1.76 -18.55
N PHE A 91 -1.65 -1.98 -17.40
CA PHE A 91 -2.29 -2.20 -16.11
C PHE A 91 -1.69 -1.33 -15.00
N GLU A 92 -2.51 -0.99 -14.02
CA GLU A 92 -2.12 -0.24 -12.84
C GLU A 92 -1.11 -1.04 -12.01
N GLN A 93 -0.10 -0.36 -11.50
CA GLN A 93 0.95 -0.91 -10.66
C GLN A 93 1.21 0.04 -9.50
N HIS A 94 1.93 -0.43 -8.50
CA HIS A 94 2.24 0.36 -7.33
C HIS A 94 3.74 0.57 -7.20
N MET A 95 4.14 1.81 -6.98
CA MET A 95 5.50 2.19 -6.70
C MET A 95 5.64 2.52 -5.21
N LEU A 96 6.42 1.71 -4.52
CA LEU A 96 6.87 1.96 -3.16
C LEU A 96 8.15 2.78 -3.20
N PHE A 97 8.33 3.69 -2.25
CA PHE A 97 9.55 4.47 -2.12
C PHE A 97 9.92 4.78 -0.68
N GLU A 98 11.21 4.98 -0.46
CA GLU A 98 11.78 5.66 0.69
C GLU A 98 12.47 6.93 0.25
N ALA A 99 12.25 8.00 1.00
CA ALA A 99 12.86 9.29 0.76
C ALA A 99 13.22 9.99 2.07
N ARG A 100 13.99 11.05 1.96
CA ARG A 100 14.28 11.99 3.06
C ARG A 100 14.37 13.40 2.51
N ILE A 101 14.31 14.39 3.38
CA ILE A 101 14.61 15.77 3.00
C ILE A 101 16.02 16.12 3.41
N GLU A 102 16.83 16.52 2.42
CA GLU A 102 18.17 17.04 2.60
C GLU A 102 18.28 18.39 1.90
N ASN A 103 18.75 19.42 2.61
CA ASN A 103 18.93 20.78 2.06
C ASN A 103 17.65 21.35 1.39
N GLY A 104 16.48 21.04 1.97
CA GLY A 104 15.18 21.47 1.45
C GLY A 104 14.73 20.74 0.18
N ARG A 105 15.42 19.66 -0.21
CA ARG A 105 15.07 18.83 -1.37
C ARG A 105 14.72 17.43 -0.93
N LEU A 106 13.69 16.86 -1.54
CA LEU A 106 13.39 15.44 -1.37
C LEU A 106 14.44 14.62 -2.12
N GLN A 107 15.04 13.67 -1.43
CA GLN A 107 15.97 12.71 -1.97
C GLN A 107 15.34 11.32 -1.86
N ILE A 108 15.10 10.69 -3.01
CA ILE A 108 14.68 9.29 -3.07
C ILE A 108 15.90 8.42 -2.73
N LEU A 109 15.72 7.53 -1.77
CA LEU A 109 16.75 6.60 -1.30
C LEU A 109 16.57 5.23 -1.94
N HIS A 110 15.33 4.74 -1.95
CA HIS A 110 14.98 3.43 -2.50
C HIS A 110 13.62 3.51 -3.19
N THR A 111 13.45 2.68 -4.21
CA THR A 111 12.16 2.44 -4.86
C THR A 111 11.97 0.94 -5.03
N TYR A 112 10.71 0.51 -5.01
CA TYR A 112 10.34 -0.86 -5.31
C TYR A 112 9.05 -0.85 -6.12
N ARG A 113 9.11 -1.43 -7.32
CA ARG A 113 7.97 -1.56 -8.21
C ARG A 113 7.26 -2.85 -7.89
N LEU A 114 6.05 -2.75 -7.34
CA LEU A 114 5.20 -3.91 -7.06
C LEU A 114 4.38 -4.25 -8.31
N LEU A 115 4.87 -5.23 -9.07
CA LEU A 115 4.15 -5.83 -10.19
C LEU A 115 3.14 -6.83 -9.62
N HIS A 116 1.85 -6.57 -9.77
CA HIS A 116 0.81 -7.46 -9.27
C HIS A 116 -0.42 -7.49 -10.18
N GLY A 117 -1.22 -8.55 -10.05
CA GLY A 117 -2.42 -8.76 -10.86
C GLY A 117 -3.52 -7.84 -10.35
N ASN A 118 -3.66 -6.68 -10.96
CA ASN A 118 -4.33 -5.58 -10.30
C ASN A 118 -5.84 -5.57 -10.59
N TYR A 119 -6.61 -6.02 -9.60
CA TYR A 119 -8.01 -5.64 -9.45
C TYR A 119 -8.06 -4.60 -8.31
N SER A 120 -8.62 -3.42 -8.56
CA SER A 120 -8.80 -2.35 -7.56
C SER A 120 -9.56 -2.80 -6.30
N CYS A 121 -10.10 -4.03 -6.28
CA CYS A 121 -10.79 -4.65 -5.15
C CYS A 121 -9.91 -4.76 -3.88
N CYS A 122 -8.59 -5.03 -3.98
CA CYS A 122 -7.74 -5.14 -2.77
C CYS A 122 -7.41 -3.77 -2.12
N TRP A 123 -7.75 -2.65 -2.77
CA TRP A 123 -7.36 -1.31 -2.35
C TRP A 123 -8.53 -0.45 -1.85
N ASN A 124 -9.77 -0.97 -1.83
CA ASN A 124 -10.99 -0.39 -1.24
C ASN A 124 -10.99 1.16 -1.25
N ASN A 125 -11.23 1.78 -2.42
CA ASN A 125 -11.05 3.23 -2.66
C ASN A 125 -9.59 3.73 -2.71
N MET A 126 -8.72 2.97 -3.37
CA MET A 126 -7.37 3.37 -3.85
C MET A 126 -6.30 3.76 -2.82
N TYR A 127 -6.56 3.75 -1.49
CA TYR A 127 -5.52 4.11 -0.49
C TYR A 127 -5.49 3.24 0.77
N ASP A 128 -6.42 2.31 0.93
CA ASP A 128 -6.41 1.36 2.05
C ASP A 128 -5.38 0.23 1.84
N GLY A 129 -4.87 0.10 0.62
CA GLY A 129 -3.87 -0.92 0.30
C GLY A 129 -2.50 -0.65 0.90
N PHE A 130 -2.11 0.59 1.21
CA PHE A 130 -0.82 0.91 1.83
C PHE A 130 -0.98 1.54 3.23
N GLN A 131 -0.58 0.79 4.25
CA GLN A 131 -0.83 1.12 5.64
C GLN A 131 0.40 0.92 6.54
N ARG A 132 0.32 1.43 7.76
CA ARG A 132 1.38 1.31 8.78
C ARG A 132 0.79 0.95 10.14
N ILE A 133 1.45 0.03 10.85
CA ILE A 133 1.19 -0.30 12.25
C ILE A 133 2.50 -0.22 13.07
N GLY A 134 2.64 0.86 13.83
CA GLY A 134 3.91 1.20 14.51
C GLY A 134 5.00 1.56 13.48
N ASP A 135 6.14 0.87 13.53
CA ASP A 135 7.24 0.98 12.56
C ASP A 135 7.13 0.01 11.36
N LEU A 136 6.07 -0.80 11.29
CA LEU A 136 5.88 -1.79 10.24
C LEU A 136 4.89 -1.27 9.19
N PHE A 137 5.30 -1.26 7.93
CA PHE A 137 4.47 -0.97 6.79
C PHE A 137 3.88 -2.24 6.21
N PHE A 138 2.73 -2.11 5.55
CA PHE A 138 2.21 -3.18 4.73
C PHE A 138 1.52 -2.67 3.48
N VAL A 139 1.62 -3.47 2.43
CA VAL A 139 0.93 -3.25 1.16
C VAL A 139 0.07 -4.47 0.82
N ARG A 140 -1.21 -4.23 0.55
CA ARG A 140 -2.16 -5.21 0.04
C ARG A 140 -2.04 -5.27 -1.48
N TYR A 141 -2.03 -6.45 -2.04
CA TYR A 141 -1.99 -6.66 -3.49
C TYR A 141 -2.76 -7.92 -3.84
N CYS A 142 -3.29 -7.98 -5.06
CA CYS A 142 -3.91 -9.20 -5.57
C CYS A 142 -2.96 -9.89 -6.56
N THR A 143 -3.07 -11.21 -6.70
CA THR A 143 -2.38 -11.96 -7.77
C THR A 143 -3.32 -12.19 -8.95
N THR A 144 -2.78 -12.55 -10.12
CA THR A 144 -3.59 -12.87 -11.29
C THR A 144 -4.27 -14.22 -11.13
N GLY A 145 -5.59 -14.27 -11.18
CA GLY A 145 -6.39 -15.51 -11.14
C GLY A 145 -7.85 -15.19 -11.40
N SER A 146 -8.36 -15.63 -12.55
CA SER A 146 -9.74 -15.49 -13.01
C SER A 146 -10.75 -15.82 -11.90
N ALA A 147 -11.74 -14.94 -11.70
CA ALA A 147 -12.86 -15.01 -10.76
C ALA A 147 -12.59 -14.70 -9.27
N PHE A 148 -11.34 -14.51 -8.83
CA PHE A 148 -11.03 -14.40 -7.41
C PHE A 148 -10.29 -13.12 -7.02
N CYS A 149 -10.90 -12.31 -6.15
CA CYS A 149 -10.21 -11.23 -5.45
C CYS A 149 -9.55 -11.79 -4.19
N ALA A 150 -8.31 -12.26 -4.32
CA ALA A 150 -7.48 -12.67 -3.19
C ALA A 150 -6.49 -11.55 -2.82
N GLY A 151 -6.61 -11.02 -1.61
CA GLY A 151 -5.73 -10.00 -1.06
C GLY A 151 -4.56 -10.60 -0.29
N HIS A 152 -3.37 -10.55 -0.88
CA HIS A 152 -2.12 -10.79 -0.19
C HIS A 152 -1.65 -9.50 0.49
N THR A 153 -0.99 -9.62 1.64
CA THR A 153 -0.41 -8.51 2.38
C THR A 153 1.09 -8.73 2.55
N MET A 154 1.90 -7.84 1.98
CA MET A 154 3.34 -7.82 2.16
C MET A 154 3.69 -6.84 3.29
N PHE A 155 4.51 -7.28 4.24
CA PHE A 155 4.93 -6.48 5.39
C PHE A 155 6.42 -6.15 5.31
N PHE A 156 6.80 -4.93 5.69
CA PHE A 156 8.19 -4.49 5.65
C PHE A 156 8.46 -3.30 6.59
N ARG A 157 9.71 -3.15 7.04
CA ARG A 157 10.17 -1.95 7.78
C ARG A 157 10.84 -0.94 6.86
N ARG A 158 11.56 -1.43 5.84
CA ARG A 158 12.25 -0.62 4.86
C ARG A 158 11.92 -1.09 3.45
N VAL A 159 11.79 -0.16 2.51
CA VAL A 159 11.64 -0.51 1.09
C VAL A 159 12.90 -1.23 0.57
N ALA A 160 14.08 -0.89 1.10
CA ALA A 160 15.33 -1.57 0.79
C ALA A 160 15.35 -3.07 1.18
N ASP A 161 14.52 -3.46 2.15
CA ASP A 161 14.46 -4.84 2.66
C ASP A 161 13.44 -5.69 1.91
N LEU A 162 12.69 -5.10 0.97
CA LEU A 162 11.68 -5.81 0.20
C LEU A 162 12.33 -6.86 -0.70
N GLN A 163 12.09 -8.12 -0.37
CA GLN A 163 12.36 -9.24 -1.24
C GLN A 163 11.07 -9.67 -1.91
N GLU A 164 11.16 -9.99 -3.20
CA GLU A 164 10.06 -10.58 -3.94
C GLU A 164 9.64 -11.87 -3.20
N VAL A 165 8.35 -12.02 -2.92
CA VAL A 165 7.73 -13.20 -2.30
C VAL A 165 7.82 -13.29 -0.77
N ASN A 166 6.78 -12.79 -0.08
CA ASN A 166 6.27 -13.30 1.22
C ASN A 166 4.96 -12.58 1.61
N GLY A 167 3.95 -12.65 0.73
CA GLY A 167 2.63 -12.10 1.01
C GLY A 167 1.81 -13.05 1.90
N VAL A 168 1.25 -12.54 2.99
CA VAL A 168 0.26 -13.27 3.80
C VAL A 168 -1.12 -13.11 3.17
N VAL A 169 -1.86 -14.20 2.93
CA VAL A 169 -3.25 -14.12 2.49
C VAL A 169 -4.07 -13.48 3.61
N ALA A 170 -4.55 -12.25 3.39
CA ALA A 170 -5.35 -11.51 4.35
C ALA A 170 -6.83 -11.56 4.03
N GLU A 171 -7.17 -11.61 2.75
CA GLU A 171 -8.54 -11.61 2.25
C GLU A 171 -8.62 -12.58 1.07
N MET A 172 -9.74 -13.28 0.94
CA MET A 172 -10.04 -14.14 -0.20
C MET A 172 -11.51 -14.07 -0.49
N TYR A 173 -11.85 -13.81 -1.74
CA TYR A 173 -13.19 -13.98 -2.27
C TYR A 173 -13.14 -15.08 -3.33
N SER A 174 -13.89 -16.15 -3.09
CA SER A 174 -14.07 -17.26 -4.01
C SER A 174 -15.55 -17.43 -4.31
N GLY A 175 -15.96 -17.44 -5.57
CA GLY A 175 -17.32 -17.79 -5.95
C GLY A 175 -17.33 -18.46 -7.31
N GLU A 176 -17.80 -19.71 -7.36
CA GLU A 176 -18.43 -20.28 -8.55
C GLU A 176 -19.96 -20.18 -8.35
N GLU A 177 -20.76 -20.37 -9.42
CA GLU A 177 -22.22 -20.10 -9.43
C GLU A 177 -23.01 -20.79 -8.30
N GLU A 178 -22.46 -21.82 -7.65
CA GLU A 178 -23.16 -22.61 -6.62
C GLU A 178 -22.60 -22.42 -5.20
N ASP A 179 -21.30 -22.13 -5.03
CA ASP A 179 -20.64 -22.00 -3.73
C ASP A 179 -19.75 -20.76 -3.67
N MET A 180 -20.06 -19.86 -2.73
CA MET A 180 -19.23 -18.68 -2.44
C MET A 180 -18.58 -18.81 -1.07
N VAL A 181 -17.30 -18.45 -0.98
CA VAL A 181 -16.51 -18.41 0.24
C VAL A 181 -15.85 -17.05 0.36
N THR A 182 -15.98 -16.44 1.53
CA THR A 182 -15.21 -15.25 1.89
C THR A 182 -14.29 -15.56 3.06
N VAL A 183 -13.07 -15.03 2.97
CA VAL A 183 -12.12 -14.93 4.07
C VAL A 183 -11.78 -13.46 4.21
N SER A 184 -11.97 -12.92 5.41
CA SER A 184 -11.53 -11.58 5.77
C SER A 184 -10.63 -11.65 6.99
N SER A 185 -9.76 -10.66 7.19
CA SER A 185 -8.91 -10.63 8.38
C SER A 185 -8.77 -9.25 9.01
N ARG A 186 -8.57 -9.24 10.33
CA ARG A 186 -8.17 -8.06 11.09
C ARG A 186 -6.77 -8.25 11.66
N LEU A 187 -5.87 -7.35 11.26
CA LEU A 187 -4.49 -7.32 11.71
C LEU A 187 -4.37 -6.69 13.10
N GLN A 188 -3.70 -7.38 14.01
CA GLN A 188 -3.21 -6.85 15.28
C GLN A 188 -1.70 -7.09 15.40
N ARG A 189 -0.96 -6.19 16.04
CA ARG A 189 0.47 -6.38 16.32
C ARG A 189 0.75 -6.38 17.81
N ARG A 190 1.63 -7.28 18.25
CA ARG A 190 2.22 -7.31 19.61
C ARG A 190 3.72 -7.60 19.51
N GLY A 191 4.56 -6.59 19.70
CA GLY A 191 6.00 -6.70 19.48
C GLY A 191 6.31 -7.08 18.02
N ASP A 192 7.08 -8.15 17.84
CA ASP A 192 7.41 -8.72 16.52
C ASP A 192 6.43 -9.82 16.06
N THR A 193 5.29 -9.97 16.74
CA THR A 193 4.22 -10.89 16.32
C THR A 193 3.05 -10.13 15.73
N LEU A 194 2.63 -10.55 14.53
CA LEU A 194 1.41 -10.12 13.87
C LEU A 194 0.35 -11.19 14.11
N PHE A 195 -0.87 -10.80 14.45
CA PHE A 195 -2.00 -11.69 14.59
C PHE A 195 -3.03 -11.28 13.55
N LEU A 196 -3.30 -12.17 12.60
CA LEU A 196 -4.46 -12.02 11.73
C LEU A 196 -5.61 -12.82 12.35
N ASN A 197 -6.67 -12.10 12.69
CA ASN A 197 -7.93 -12.71 13.14
C ASN A 197 -8.80 -12.87 11.89
N TYR A 198 -8.89 -14.09 11.40
CA TYR A 198 -9.66 -14.43 10.22
C TYR A 198 -11.11 -14.70 10.57
N LYS A 199 -11.98 -14.31 9.64
CA LYS A 199 -13.37 -14.75 9.58
C LYS A 199 -13.60 -15.39 8.22
N TRP A 200 -13.92 -16.67 8.23
CA TRP A 200 -14.34 -17.46 7.08
C TRP A 200 -15.86 -17.57 7.08
N ILE A 201 -16.49 -17.39 5.92
CA ILE A 201 -17.94 -17.54 5.75
C ILE A 201 -18.17 -18.25 4.42
N SER A 202 -18.93 -19.34 4.42
CA SER A 202 -19.47 -19.94 3.19
C SER A 202 -20.89 -19.45 2.94
N TYR A 203 -21.27 -19.41 1.67
CA TYR A 203 -22.58 -18.98 1.22
C TYR A 203 -23.07 -19.89 0.10
N VAL A 204 -24.39 -20.02 0.02
CA VAL A 204 -25.10 -20.57 -1.13
C VAL A 204 -25.96 -19.47 -1.74
N TRP A 205 -26.17 -19.52 -3.05
CA TRP A 205 -27.04 -18.58 -3.74
C TRP A 205 -28.51 -19.02 -3.60
N GLU A 206 -29.37 -18.17 -3.04
CA GLU A 206 -30.83 -18.40 -3.08
C GLU A 206 -31.40 -18.05 -4.46
N ASP A 207 -30.85 -16.99 -5.05
CA ASP A 207 -31.08 -16.48 -6.40
C ASP A 207 -29.79 -15.83 -6.94
N GLU A 208 -29.83 -15.22 -8.13
CA GLU A 208 -28.66 -14.61 -8.79
C GLU A 208 -28.01 -13.46 -7.99
N ASP A 209 -28.71 -12.87 -7.03
CA ASP A 209 -28.28 -11.63 -6.37
C ASP A 209 -28.08 -11.77 -4.84
N THR A 210 -28.60 -12.84 -4.23
CA THR A 210 -28.67 -12.96 -2.77
C THR A 210 -27.91 -14.19 -2.25
N PRO A 211 -26.65 -14.02 -1.81
CA PRO A 211 -25.92 -15.09 -1.15
C PRO A 211 -26.38 -15.21 0.31
N ILE A 212 -26.78 -16.43 0.72
CA ILE A 212 -27.15 -16.76 2.10
C ILE A 212 -25.96 -17.44 2.78
N PRO A 213 -25.47 -16.92 3.94
CA PRO A 213 -24.41 -17.57 4.68
C PRO A 213 -24.86 -18.92 5.23
N THR A 214 -24.09 -19.98 4.99
CA THR A 214 -24.39 -21.35 5.42
C THR A 214 -23.54 -21.81 6.58
N ASP A 215 -22.28 -21.37 6.64
CA ASP A 215 -21.34 -21.70 7.69
C ASP A 215 -20.39 -20.53 7.94
N SER A 216 -19.82 -20.46 9.14
CA SER A 216 -18.81 -19.47 9.46
C SER A 216 -17.88 -19.94 10.56
N ALA A 217 -16.61 -19.56 10.45
CA ALA A 217 -15.59 -19.86 11.44
C ALA A 217 -14.71 -18.62 11.68
N GLU A 218 -14.26 -18.44 12.92
CA GLU A 218 -13.27 -17.43 13.26
C GLU A 218 -12.03 -18.11 13.85
N PHE A 219 -10.86 -17.75 13.34
CA PHE A 219 -9.60 -18.31 13.82
C PHE A 219 -8.49 -17.27 13.81
N ARG A 220 -7.49 -17.46 14.65
CA ARG A 220 -6.35 -16.53 14.78
C ARG A 220 -5.09 -17.21 14.30
N VAL A 221 -4.34 -16.52 13.46
CA VAL A 221 -3.03 -16.99 12.99
C VAL A 221 -1.97 -16.00 13.44
N PRO A 222 -0.98 -16.43 14.25
CA PRO A 222 0.19 -15.62 14.50
C PRO A 222 1.15 -15.71 13.30
N PHE A 223 1.81 -14.61 13.00
CA PHE A 223 2.94 -14.54 12.08
C PHE A 223 4.08 -13.82 12.79
N PHE A 224 5.30 -14.27 12.57
CA PHE A 224 6.47 -13.68 13.22
C PHE A 224 7.24 -12.83 12.22
N PHE A 225 7.50 -11.57 12.57
CA PHE A 225 8.35 -10.69 11.79
C PHE A 225 9.79 -10.80 12.28
N ARG A 226 10.64 -11.54 11.56
CA ARG A 226 12.04 -11.80 11.93
C ARG A 226 12.93 -11.52 10.74
N ASN A 227 14.03 -10.80 10.97
CA ASN A 227 15.02 -10.48 9.93
C ASN A 227 14.42 -9.85 8.66
N GLY A 228 13.44 -8.96 8.83
CA GLY A 228 12.77 -8.29 7.70
C GLY A 228 11.72 -9.12 6.97
N GLN A 229 11.48 -10.36 7.39
CA GLN A 229 10.54 -11.28 6.74
C GLN A 229 9.42 -11.71 7.68
N VAL A 230 8.26 -12.00 7.10
CA VAL A 230 7.14 -12.62 7.80
C VAL A 230 7.25 -14.13 7.64
N THR A 231 7.27 -14.85 8.76
CA THR A 231 7.26 -16.31 8.78
C THR A 231 5.97 -16.83 9.42
N THR A 232 5.43 -17.90 8.87
CA THR A 232 4.33 -18.65 9.49
C THR A 232 4.86 -19.60 10.56
N PRO A 233 4.13 -19.77 11.69
CA PRO A 233 4.35 -20.89 12.60
C PRO A 233 4.19 -22.23 11.87
N ASP A 234 4.86 -23.27 12.38
CA ASP A 234 4.60 -24.63 11.92
C ASP A 234 3.16 -25.09 12.26
N SER A 235 2.74 -26.19 11.62
CA SER A 235 1.39 -26.73 11.79
C SER A 235 1.08 -27.17 13.24
N ALA A 236 2.10 -27.56 14.02
CA ALA A 236 1.93 -27.92 15.42
C ALA A 236 1.61 -26.69 16.29
N THR A 237 2.33 -25.59 16.05
CA THR A 237 2.11 -24.30 16.70
C THR A 237 0.76 -23.71 16.29
N MET A 238 0.38 -23.83 15.01
CA MET A 238 -0.92 -23.37 14.51
C MET A 238 -2.12 -23.97 15.24
N ARG A 239 -2.07 -25.27 15.58
CA ARG A 239 -3.16 -25.96 16.31
C ARG A 239 -3.43 -25.36 17.68
N GLN A 240 -2.47 -24.68 18.30
CA GLN A 240 -2.66 -24.02 19.60
C GLN A 240 -3.50 -22.72 19.49
N TYR A 241 -3.67 -22.18 18.27
CA TYR A 241 -4.39 -20.94 18.02
C TYR A 241 -5.72 -21.16 17.26
N TRP A 242 -6.05 -22.41 16.98
CA TRP A 242 -7.41 -22.80 16.63
C TRP A 242 -8.23 -22.72 17.92
N ILE A 243 -9.12 -21.74 17.97
CA ILE A 243 -10.11 -21.67 19.02
C ILE A 243 -11.32 -22.41 18.44
N ASP A 244 -11.57 -23.62 18.95
CA ASP A 244 -12.86 -24.27 18.73
C ASP A 244 -13.91 -23.39 19.44
N TRP A 245 -14.71 -22.66 18.67
CA TRP A 245 -15.86 -21.90 19.15
C TRP A 245 -17.14 -22.70 18.99
#